data_AF-A0A3N0ZG38-F1
#
_entry.id   AF-A0A3N0ZG38-F1
#
_cell.length_a   1.000
_cell.length_b   1.000
_cell.length_c   1.000
_cell.angle_alpha   90.00
_cell.angle_beta   90.00
_cell.angle_gamma   90.00
#
_symmetry.space_group_name_H-M   'P 1'
#
loop_
_entity.id
_entity.type
_entity.pdbx_description
1 polymer ?
#
loop_
_entity_poly.entity_id
_entity_poly.type
_entity_poly.pdbx_seq_one_letter_code
_entity_poly.pdbx_strand_id
1 'polypeptide(L)'
;MENAEQKNVLCVDLDYTLISTDILAEQVIRFIKKNPLKLFIIFIWLFKSKQNLKKRLYELTKNESSNLPYRKEVLEFLSNAKNNNHKIVLVTASLQPIAERVQSELNLFDEVYGSNNDHNLKGKNKAKFLAQKFGLKNFDYIGDSISDFPIWAVAQKAYLVSNSNLLNFLVKNKKNFAGNLLSQRTKLRDFFKLIRLHQWIKNLLIFLPLLLAHQFENLVAIQNSILAFFAFSFLASSLYIFNDIVDCENDRNHRLKRNRPIAKGLFSLYTGFFIGLGLLISSLLIAFFIGVNFLIVCAFYLVLNIIYSFWVKQIAVVDIFLLSLFYVIRLYAGSEATSIPISNWLLAFSMFFFLSLATFKRYSDLKLSFTQNNNLNSPYSRDSLNFFQTFGISSSFASVIVFILYINSEKVFSLYKHPSFLWLDAFLLLLWMMVIWNLATKSKVEYDPILVSVKNPYLVLLEVIMIVVWLMAFAL
;
A
#
# COMPACT_ATOMS: atom_id res chain seq x y z
N MET A 1 0.99 24.45 55.17
CA MET A 1 0.53 23.09 54.84
C MET A 1 0.76 22.91 53.36
N GLU A 2 1.93 22.39 52.99
CA GLU A 2 2.26 22.01 51.63
C GLU A 2 1.24 20.97 51.17
N ASN A 3 0.55 21.24 50.05
CA ASN A 3 -0.26 20.24 49.39
C ASN A 3 0.68 19.11 48.96
N ALA A 4 0.66 17.99 49.69
CA ALA A 4 1.30 16.76 49.25
C ALA A 4 0.79 16.45 47.84
N GLU A 5 1.66 16.61 46.83
CA GLU A 5 1.36 16.27 45.45
C GLU A 5 0.93 14.80 45.40
N GLN A 6 -0.37 14.60 45.24
CA GLN A 6 -0.97 13.28 45.23
C GLN A 6 -0.39 12.53 44.02
N LYS A 7 0.43 11.50 44.28
CA LYS A 7 0.99 10.62 43.24
C LYS A 7 -0.16 9.98 42.48
N ASN A 8 -0.53 10.58 41.35
CA ASN A 8 -1.59 10.06 40.50
C ASN A 8 -1.06 8.88 39.70
N VAL A 9 -1.85 7.80 39.67
CA VAL A 9 -1.55 6.62 38.84
C VAL A 9 -2.06 6.89 37.43
N LEU A 10 -1.19 6.81 36.44
CA LEU A 10 -1.53 6.96 35.03
C LEU A 10 -1.45 5.60 34.34
N CYS A 11 -2.60 5.05 33.98
CA CYS A 11 -2.72 3.81 33.25
C CYS A 11 -2.83 4.07 31.73
N VAL A 12 -2.10 3.29 30.93
CA VAL A 12 -2.11 3.42 29.47
C VAL A 12 -2.31 2.07 28.80
N ASP A 13 -3.16 2.04 27.77
CA ASP A 13 -3.29 0.86 26.90
C ASP A 13 -2.17 0.78 25.86
N LEU A 14 -1.97 -0.40 25.29
CA LEU A 14 -0.92 -0.66 24.31
C LEU A 14 -1.43 -0.47 22.88
N ASP A 15 -2.30 -1.38 22.42
CA ASP A 15 -2.80 -1.45 21.05
C ASP A 15 -3.56 -0.16 20.70
N TYR A 16 -3.26 0.43 19.53
CA TYR A 16 -3.76 1.73 19.02
C TYR A 16 -3.58 2.98 19.91
N THR A 17 -3.23 2.80 21.18
CA THR A 17 -3.00 3.84 22.18
C THR A 17 -1.51 4.20 22.23
N LEU A 18 -0.66 3.41 22.90
CA LEU A 18 0.79 3.66 22.95
C LEU A 18 1.47 3.42 21.59
N ILE A 19 1.02 2.39 20.86
CA ILE A 19 1.47 2.09 19.50
C ILE A 19 0.36 2.41 18.50
N SER A 20 0.72 2.74 17.26
CA SER A 20 -0.27 3.09 16.23
C SER A 20 -0.95 1.89 15.56
N THR A 21 -0.72 0.68 16.06
CA THR A 21 -1.11 -0.59 15.44
C THR A 21 -1.66 -1.56 16.49
N ASP A 22 -2.10 -2.73 16.04
CA ASP A 22 -2.52 -3.85 16.89
C ASP A 22 -1.50 -4.98 16.81
N ILE A 23 -1.00 -5.43 17.96
CA ILE A 23 0.05 -6.45 18.01
C ILE A 23 -0.40 -7.78 17.43
N LEU A 24 -1.66 -8.17 17.63
CA LEU A 24 -2.17 -9.41 17.08
C LEU A 24 -2.17 -9.35 15.55
N ALA A 25 -2.55 -8.21 14.97
CA ALA A 25 -2.48 -7.99 13.52
C ALA A 25 -1.03 -8.03 12.99
N GLU A 26 -0.08 -7.39 13.68
CA GLU A 26 1.36 -7.45 13.32
C GLU A 26 1.88 -8.90 13.34
N GLN A 27 1.54 -9.66 14.38
CA GLN A 27 1.96 -11.06 14.51
C GLN A 27 1.36 -11.95 13.40
N VAL A 28 0.09 -11.73 13.05
CA VAL A 28 -0.54 -12.43 11.92
C VAL A 28 0.21 -12.14 10.62
N ILE A 29 0.53 -10.88 10.34
CA ILE A 29 1.24 -10.49 9.12
C ILE A 29 2.63 -11.12 9.07
N ARG A 30 3.38 -11.07 10.16
CA ARG A 30 4.71 -11.71 10.26
C ARG A 30 4.63 -13.21 10.00
N PHE A 31 3.65 -13.88 10.60
CA PHE A 31 3.42 -15.30 10.38
C PHE A 31 3.13 -15.62 8.90
N ILE A 32 2.21 -14.89 8.27
CA ILE A 32 1.84 -15.07 6.84
C ILE A 32 3.03 -14.79 5.93
N LYS A 33 3.82 -13.74 6.21
CA LYS A 33 4.99 -13.37 5.42
C LYS A 33 6.04 -14.48 5.38
N LYS A 34 6.23 -15.19 6.51
CA LYS A 34 7.14 -16.35 6.59
C LYS A 34 6.52 -17.64 6.06
N ASN A 35 5.22 -17.82 6.23
CA ASN A 35 4.52 -19.06 5.89
C ASN A 35 3.24 -18.77 5.08
N PRO A 36 3.34 -18.31 3.81
CA PRO A 36 2.17 -17.88 3.03
C PRO A 36 1.14 -19.00 2.85
N LEU A 37 1.61 -20.25 2.72
CA LEU A 37 0.73 -21.42 2.57
C LEU A 37 -0.01 -21.81 3.86
N LYS A 38 0.42 -21.34 5.04
CA LYS A 38 -0.19 -21.69 6.33
C LYS A 38 -1.24 -20.68 6.81
N LEU A 39 -1.68 -19.76 5.96
CA LEU A 39 -2.73 -18.78 6.28
C LEU A 39 -3.97 -19.44 6.92
N PHE A 40 -4.38 -20.60 6.39
CA PHE A 40 -5.61 -21.27 6.84
C PHE A 40 -5.54 -21.82 8.27
N ILE A 41 -4.33 -22.06 8.81
CA ILE A 41 -4.17 -22.57 10.18
C ILE A 41 -4.62 -21.53 11.23
N ILE A 42 -4.60 -20.26 10.87
CA ILE A 42 -5.07 -19.15 11.72
C ILE A 42 -6.55 -19.36 12.07
N PHE A 43 -7.36 -19.81 11.10
CA PHE A 43 -8.78 -20.09 11.36
C PHE A 43 -8.94 -21.25 12.34
N ILE A 44 -8.14 -22.32 12.20
CA ILE A 44 -8.15 -23.46 13.14
C ILE A 44 -7.80 -23.00 14.56
N TRP A 45 -6.80 -22.15 14.72
CA TRP A 45 -6.43 -21.61 16.03
C TRP A 45 -7.51 -20.70 16.61
N LEU A 46 -8.17 -19.90 15.76
CA LEU A 46 -9.27 -19.02 16.14
C LEU A 46 -10.50 -19.82 16.59
N PHE A 47 -10.85 -20.91 15.89
CA PHE A 47 -11.95 -21.81 16.25
C PHE A 47 -11.75 -22.45 17.62
N LYS A 48 -10.50 -22.74 18.03
CA LYS A 48 -10.22 -23.21 19.39
C LYS A 48 -10.44 -22.12 20.43
N SER A 49 -9.79 -20.97 20.27
CA SER A 49 -10.10 -19.73 21.01
C SER A 49 -9.21 -18.58 20.54
N LYS A 50 -9.67 -17.33 20.73
CA LYS A 50 -8.86 -16.12 20.50
C LYS A 50 -7.57 -16.10 21.33
N GLN A 51 -7.59 -16.67 22.54
CA GLN A 51 -6.42 -16.72 23.39
C GLN A 51 -5.40 -17.76 22.92
N ASN A 52 -5.87 -18.91 22.41
CA ASN A 52 -5.01 -19.90 21.77
C ASN A 52 -4.32 -19.30 20.53
N LEU A 53 -5.05 -18.54 19.70
CA LEU A 53 -4.47 -17.82 18.57
C LEU A 53 -3.32 -16.88 19.00
N LYS A 54 -3.55 -16.02 20.00
CA LYS A 54 -2.53 -15.10 20.53
C LYS A 54 -1.26 -15.84 20.98
N LYS A 55 -1.41 -16.93 21.72
CA LYS A 55 -0.27 -17.73 22.22
C LYS A 55 0.56 -18.34 21.10
N ARG A 56 -0.10 -19.01 20.14
CA ARG A 56 0.58 -19.66 19.01
C ARG A 56 1.33 -18.66 18.15
N LEU A 57 0.70 -17.51 17.86
CA LEU A 57 1.34 -16.43 17.11
C LEU A 57 2.55 -15.84 17.85
N TYR A 58 2.44 -15.61 19.15
CA TYR A 58 3.56 -15.15 19.97
C TYR A 58 4.72 -16.14 19.96
N GLU A 59 4.48 -17.43 20.20
CA GLU A 59 5.52 -18.48 20.19
C GLU A 59 6.31 -18.52 18.87
N LEU A 60 5.63 -18.32 17.74
CA LEU A 60 6.21 -18.37 16.41
C LEU A 60 6.92 -17.07 15.98
N THR A 61 6.62 -15.94 16.65
CA THR A 61 7.15 -14.60 16.28
C THR A 61 8.02 -13.95 17.36
N LYS A 62 8.16 -14.56 18.55
CA LYS A 62 8.84 -13.98 19.73
C LYS A 62 10.29 -13.52 19.48
N ASN A 63 11.03 -14.23 18.63
CA ASN A 63 12.46 -13.97 18.38
C ASN A 63 12.72 -12.84 17.37
N GLU A 64 11.68 -12.22 16.83
CA GLU A 64 11.84 -11.14 15.85
C GLU A 64 12.01 -9.80 16.57
N SER A 65 13.04 -9.04 16.16
CA SER A 65 13.17 -7.63 16.52
C SER A 65 11.98 -6.87 15.95
N SER A 66 11.24 -6.16 16.80
CA SER A 66 10.04 -5.42 16.42
C SER A 66 10.26 -3.93 16.63
N ASN A 67 10.41 -3.18 15.54
CA ASN A 67 10.24 -1.73 15.61
C ASN A 67 8.73 -1.43 15.73
N LEU A 68 8.22 -1.48 16.95
CA LEU A 68 6.86 -1.11 17.24
C LEU A 68 6.65 0.38 16.94
N PRO A 69 5.55 0.75 16.24
CA PRO A 69 5.31 2.14 15.84
C PRO A 69 4.75 2.94 17.01
N TYR A 70 5.62 3.31 17.96
CA TYR A 70 5.24 4.12 19.12
C TYR A 70 4.76 5.51 18.71
N ARG A 71 3.68 5.98 19.36
CA ARG A 71 3.16 7.34 19.16
C ARG A 71 3.99 8.33 19.98
N LYS A 72 4.63 9.27 19.30
CA LYS A 72 5.48 10.28 19.95
C LYS A 72 4.69 11.13 20.94
N GLU A 73 3.48 11.53 20.57
CA GLU A 73 2.62 12.37 21.40
C GLU A 73 2.26 11.69 22.73
N VAL A 74 2.03 10.37 22.70
CA VAL A 74 1.74 9.58 23.91
C VAL A 74 3.01 9.37 24.73
N LEU A 75 4.15 9.07 24.10
CA LEU A 75 5.43 8.92 24.80
C LEU A 75 5.86 10.22 25.49
N GLU A 76 5.71 11.37 24.84
CA GLU A 76 6.00 12.69 25.42
C GLU A 76 5.07 12.97 26.62
N PHE A 77 3.77 12.67 26.48
CA PHE A 77 2.81 12.80 27.57
C PHE A 77 3.17 11.92 28.79
N LEU A 78 3.51 10.66 28.54
CA LEU A 78 3.92 9.72 29.60
C LEU A 78 5.26 10.15 30.24
N SER A 79 6.23 10.60 29.45
CA SER A 79 7.53 11.06 29.97
C SER A 79 7.37 12.28 30.87
N ASN A 80 6.52 13.24 30.48
CA ASN A 80 6.18 14.39 31.31
C ASN A 80 5.47 13.98 32.61
N ALA A 81 4.56 13.01 32.56
CA ALA A 81 3.93 12.47 33.76
C ALA A 81 4.95 11.81 34.70
N LYS A 82 5.93 11.07 34.16
CA LYS A 82 7.00 10.44 34.96
C LYS A 82 7.86 11.48 35.67
N ASN A 83 8.22 12.55 34.96
CA ASN A 83 8.99 13.67 35.52
C ASN A 83 8.24 14.39 36.64
N ASN A 84 6.90 14.38 36.61
CA ASN A 84 6.04 14.89 37.68
C ASN A 84 5.73 13.84 38.76
N ASN A 85 6.58 12.82 38.91
CA ASN A 85 6.46 11.74 39.91
C ASN A 85 5.15 10.94 39.86
N HIS A 86 4.43 10.94 38.73
CA HIS A 86 3.28 10.07 38.56
C HIS A 86 3.73 8.62 38.37
N LYS A 87 2.97 7.68 38.93
CA LYS A 87 3.18 6.25 38.73
C LYS A 87 2.60 5.85 37.38
N ILE A 88 3.39 5.30 36.47
CA ILE A 88 2.95 4.93 35.13
C ILE A 88 2.78 3.41 35.04
N VAL A 89 1.60 2.98 34.58
CA VAL A 89 1.24 1.56 34.50
C VAL A 89 0.77 1.21 33.10
N LEU A 90 1.42 0.24 32.45
CA LEU A 90 0.97 -0.31 31.17
C LEU A 90 -0.06 -1.41 31.43
N VAL A 91 -1.28 -1.29 30.88
CA VAL A 91 -2.34 -2.30 31.05
C VAL A 91 -2.97 -2.67 29.72
N THR A 92 -2.63 -3.86 29.21
CA THR A 92 -2.97 -4.30 27.86
C THR A 92 -3.76 -5.60 27.81
N ALA A 93 -4.59 -5.74 26.77
CA ALA A 93 -5.22 -7.00 26.40
C ALA A 93 -4.25 -7.96 25.66
N SER A 94 -3.07 -7.51 25.28
CA SER A 94 -1.99 -8.37 24.71
C SER A 94 -1.45 -9.31 25.79
N LEU A 95 -0.70 -10.35 25.41
CA LEU A 95 -0.15 -11.31 26.37
C LEU A 95 0.88 -10.65 27.32
N GLN A 96 0.93 -11.10 28.58
CA GLN A 96 1.87 -10.61 29.59
C GLN A 96 3.34 -10.47 29.10
N PRO A 97 3.94 -11.46 28.41
CA PRO A 97 5.32 -11.33 27.91
C PRO A 97 5.52 -10.19 26.91
N ILE A 98 4.48 -9.75 26.22
CA ILE A 98 4.54 -8.61 25.29
C ILE A 98 4.60 -7.30 26.08
N ALA A 99 3.83 -7.20 27.18
CA ALA A 99 3.88 -6.02 28.05
C ALA A 99 5.26 -5.88 28.71
N GLU A 100 5.85 -6.99 29.15
CA GLU A 100 7.21 -7.05 29.72
C GLU A 100 8.28 -6.65 28.69
N ARG A 101 8.13 -7.11 27.44
CA ARG A 101 9.02 -6.69 26.35
C ARG A 101 8.95 -5.18 26.13
N VAL A 102 7.76 -4.60 26.05
CA VAL A 102 7.59 -3.14 25.88
C VAL A 102 8.20 -2.37 27.05
N GLN A 103 8.09 -2.90 28.29
CA GLN A 103 8.80 -2.33 29.44
C GLN A 103 10.32 -2.37 29.25
N SER A 104 10.88 -3.49 28.81
CA SER A 104 12.33 -3.60 28.60
C SER A 104 12.85 -2.67 27.49
N GLU A 105 12.02 -2.40 26.48
CA GLU A 105 12.37 -1.55 25.34
C GLU A 105 12.30 -0.05 25.68
N LEU A 106 11.31 0.38 26.48
CA LEU A 106 11.09 1.80 26.81
C LEU A 106 11.61 2.23 28.19
N ASN A 107 11.73 1.30 29.14
CA ASN A 107 12.06 1.56 30.55
C ASN A 107 11.23 2.69 31.21
N LEU A 108 9.97 2.82 30.79
CA LEU A 108 9.11 3.95 31.16
C LEU A 108 8.09 3.60 32.25
N PHE A 109 7.64 2.35 32.37
CA PHE A 109 6.57 1.96 33.27
C PHE A 109 7.11 1.49 34.63
N ASP A 110 6.35 1.76 35.69
CA ASP A 110 6.63 1.24 37.04
C ASP A 110 6.03 -0.15 37.23
N GLU A 111 4.89 -0.42 36.58
CA GLU A 111 4.23 -1.72 36.57
C GLU A 111 3.65 -2.02 35.18
N VAL A 112 3.65 -3.30 34.79
CA VAL A 112 3.06 -3.76 33.52
C VAL A 112 2.16 -4.98 33.71
N TYR A 113 0.98 -4.93 33.10
CA TYR A 113 -0.03 -5.99 33.15
C TYR A 113 -0.57 -6.29 31.76
N GLY A 114 -0.41 -7.53 31.34
CA GLY A 114 -1.01 -8.12 30.16
C GLY A 114 -1.99 -9.24 30.50
N SER A 115 -2.72 -9.70 29.49
CA SER A 115 -3.63 -10.83 29.64
C SER A 115 -2.86 -12.15 29.77
N ASN A 116 -3.34 -13.02 30.65
CA ASN A 116 -2.83 -14.38 30.88
C ASN A 116 -4.01 -15.37 30.94
N ASN A 117 -3.77 -16.63 31.34
CA ASN A 117 -4.83 -17.66 31.37
C ASN A 117 -5.95 -17.32 32.35
N ASP A 118 -5.63 -16.60 33.43
CA ASP A 118 -6.54 -16.35 34.54
C ASP A 118 -7.26 -15.00 34.40
N HIS A 119 -6.68 -14.06 33.66
CA HIS A 119 -7.16 -12.70 33.51
C HIS A 119 -7.11 -12.22 32.05
N ASN A 120 -8.29 -11.97 31.47
CA ASN A 120 -8.44 -11.28 30.20
C ASN A 120 -8.65 -9.78 30.46
N LEU A 121 -7.61 -8.98 30.31
CA LEU A 121 -7.60 -7.54 30.57
C LEU A 121 -8.18 -6.75 29.39
N LYS A 122 -9.47 -6.97 29.10
CA LYS A 122 -10.23 -6.19 28.11
C LYS A 122 -11.56 -5.69 28.67
N GLY A 123 -11.91 -4.46 28.32
CA GLY A 123 -13.20 -3.84 28.65
C GLY A 123 -13.58 -3.92 30.12
N LYS A 124 -14.75 -4.51 30.44
CA LYS A 124 -15.26 -4.60 31.82
C LYS A 124 -14.30 -5.30 32.77
N ASN A 125 -13.58 -6.32 32.31
CA ASN A 125 -12.61 -7.03 33.15
C ASN A 125 -11.39 -6.15 33.47
N LYS A 126 -10.90 -5.39 32.47
CA LYS A 126 -9.84 -4.40 32.68
C LYS A 126 -10.29 -3.31 33.68
N ALA A 127 -11.53 -2.84 33.55
CA ALA A 127 -12.11 -1.86 34.49
C ALA A 127 -12.17 -2.39 35.93
N LYS A 128 -12.66 -3.64 36.11
CA LYS A 128 -12.70 -4.29 37.43
C LYS A 128 -11.32 -4.46 38.04
N PHE A 129 -10.35 -4.93 37.26
CA PHE A 129 -8.96 -5.08 37.71
C PHE A 129 -8.36 -3.76 38.17
N LEU A 130 -8.48 -2.70 37.37
CA LEU A 130 -7.96 -1.37 37.70
C LEU A 130 -8.64 -0.78 38.94
N ALA A 131 -9.97 -0.90 39.03
CA ALA A 131 -10.74 -0.43 40.18
C ALA A 131 -10.36 -1.18 41.48
N GLN A 132 -10.12 -2.50 41.41
CA GLN A 132 -9.68 -3.29 42.56
C GLN A 132 -8.25 -2.92 42.99
N LYS A 133 -7.37 -2.65 42.02
CA LYS A 133 -5.94 -2.42 42.28
C LYS A 133 -5.62 -1.01 42.76
N PHE A 134 -6.24 0.00 42.15
CA PHE A 134 -5.93 1.42 42.43
C PHE A 134 -7.06 2.16 43.12
N GLY A 135 -8.27 1.58 43.18
CA GLY A 135 -9.46 2.23 43.72
C GLY A 135 -10.28 2.95 42.64
N LEU A 136 -11.56 3.17 42.92
CA LEU A 136 -12.45 3.93 42.04
C LEU A 136 -12.04 5.40 42.01
N LYS A 137 -11.90 5.96 40.81
CA LYS A 137 -11.52 7.37 40.56
C LYS A 137 -10.19 7.80 41.17
N ASN A 138 -9.26 6.86 41.33
CA ASN A 138 -7.91 7.09 41.86
C ASN A 138 -6.80 6.90 40.80
N PHE A 139 -7.18 6.76 39.53
CA PHE A 139 -6.24 6.61 38.43
C PHE A 139 -6.76 7.30 37.17
N ASP A 140 -5.85 7.80 36.36
CA ASP A 140 -6.12 8.32 35.02
C ASP A 140 -5.95 7.19 33.99
N TYR A 141 -6.74 7.21 32.91
CA TYR A 141 -6.65 6.19 31.86
C TYR A 141 -6.58 6.77 30.45
N ILE A 142 -5.59 6.30 29.70
CA ILE A 142 -5.41 6.58 28.28
C ILE A 142 -5.83 5.35 27.47
N GLY A 143 -6.78 5.52 26.55
CA GLY A 143 -7.27 4.46 25.66
C GLY A 143 -7.73 4.98 24.30
N ASP A 144 -8.05 4.07 23.38
CA ASP A 144 -8.37 4.40 21.98
C ASP A 144 -9.79 3.98 21.55
N SER A 145 -10.48 3.14 22.33
CA SER A 145 -11.58 2.33 21.80
C SER A 145 -12.89 2.46 22.58
N ILE A 146 -13.99 2.00 21.97
CA ILE A 146 -15.29 1.86 22.66
C ILE A 146 -15.19 0.86 23.80
N SER A 147 -14.29 -0.13 23.69
CA SER A 147 -14.11 -1.12 24.76
C SER A 147 -13.53 -0.50 26.02
N ASP A 148 -12.98 0.72 25.95
CA ASP A 148 -12.45 1.46 27.10
C ASP A 148 -13.50 2.24 27.89
N PHE A 149 -14.75 2.31 27.40
CA PHE A 149 -15.83 3.04 28.07
C PHE A 149 -16.06 2.62 29.54
N PRO A 150 -16.04 1.31 29.89
CA PRO A 150 -16.13 0.87 31.28
C PRO A 150 -14.93 1.32 32.12
N ILE A 151 -13.72 1.41 31.55
CA ILE A 151 -12.53 1.89 32.27
C ILE A 151 -12.65 3.40 32.51
N TRP A 152 -12.99 4.18 31.47
CA TRP A 152 -13.22 5.62 31.63
C TRP A 152 -14.34 5.95 32.62
N ALA A 153 -15.31 5.07 32.84
CA ALA A 153 -16.36 5.29 33.84
C ALA A 153 -15.83 5.21 35.30
N VAL A 154 -14.76 4.46 35.54
CA VAL A 154 -14.16 4.26 36.87
C VAL A 154 -12.85 5.02 37.07
N ALA A 155 -12.31 5.64 36.02
CA ALA A 155 -11.12 6.49 36.06
C ALA A 155 -11.41 7.92 36.55
N GLN A 156 -10.41 8.56 37.13
CA GLN A 156 -10.45 9.97 37.55
C GLN A 156 -10.46 10.90 36.34
N LYS A 157 -9.52 10.71 35.39
CA LYS A 157 -9.51 11.38 34.08
C LYS A 157 -9.46 10.38 32.94
N ALA A 158 -10.15 10.73 31.86
CA ALA A 158 -10.19 9.98 30.61
C ALA A 158 -9.43 10.74 29.52
N TYR A 159 -8.34 10.14 29.03
CA TYR A 159 -7.62 10.60 27.86
C TYR A 159 -7.92 9.68 26.67
N LEU A 160 -8.24 10.29 25.53
CA LEU A 160 -8.56 9.58 24.29
C LEU A 160 -7.38 9.63 23.33
N VAL A 161 -7.11 8.52 22.65
CA VAL A 161 -6.18 8.43 21.52
C VAL A 161 -6.96 7.95 20.30
N SER A 162 -7.66 8.85 19.61
CA SER A 162 -8.42 8.45 18.42
C SER A 162 -8.66 9.59 17.42
N ASN A 163 -8.67 9.22 16.14
CA ASN A 163 -9.01 10.10 15.03
C ASN A 163 -10.51 10.03 14.65
N SER A 164 -11.29 9.18 15.32
CA SER A 164 -12.72 9.01 15.03
C SER A 164 -13.53 10.18 15.58
N ASN A 165 -14.22 10.91 14.69
CA ASN A 165 -15.15 11.98 15.08
C ASN A 165 -16.25 11.46 16.01
N LEU A 166 -16.79 10.26 15.70
CA LEU A 166 -17.82 9.63 16.51
C LEU A 166 -17.32 9.32 17.92
N LEU A 167 -16.14 8.71 18.04
CA LEU A 167 -15.60 8.34 19.35
C LEU A 167 -15.25 9.58 20.17
N ASN A 168 -14.67 10.59 19.53
CA ASN A 168 -14.36 11.86 20.19
C ASN A 168 -15.65 12.53 20.70
N PHE A 169 -16.72 12.54 19.91
CA PHE A 169 -18.03 13.03 20.35
C PHE A 169 -18.58 12.25 21.55
N LEU A 170 -18.53 10.91 21.50
CA LEU A 170 -19.06 10.07 22.59
C LEU A 170 -18.28 10.22 23.90
N VAL A 171 -16.95 10.37 23.83
CA VAL A 171 -16.09 10.48 25.03
C VAL A 171 -16.08 11.91 25.58
N LYS A 172 -16.13 12.93 24.72
CA LYS A 172 -16.15 14.35 25.13
C LYS A 172 -17.34 14.70 26.02
N ASN A 173 -18.46 13.99 25.88
CA ASN A 173 -19.65 14.19 26.71
C ASN A 173 -19.51 13.61 28.13
N LYS A 174 -18.41 12.90 28.46
CA LYS A 174 -18.14 12.42 29.82
C LYS A 174 -17.57 13.53 30.69
N LYS A 175 -18.06 13.64 31.92
CA LYS A 175 -17.62 14.65 32.91
C LYS A 175 -16.12 14.62 33.23
N ASN A 176 -15.48 13.47 33.07
CA ASN A 176 -14.06 13.27 33.39
C ASN A 176 -13.15 13.28 32.15
N PHE A 177 -13.63 13.71 30.99
CA PHE A 177 -12.80 13.82 29.78
C PHE A 177 -11.74 14.91 29.95
N ALA A 178 -10.47 14.54 29.86
CA ALA A 178 -9.34 15.45 30.04
C ALA A 178 -8.70 15.90 28.72
N GLY A 179 -8.87 15.12 27.63
CA GLY A 179 -8.39 15.54 26.32
C GLY A 179 -8.18 14.40 25.33
N ASN A 180 -7.97 14.76 24.07
CA ASN A 180 -7.52 13.85 23.02
C ASN A 180 -6.04 14.11 22.74
N LEU A 181 -5.20 13.08 22.88
CA LEU A 181 -3.75 13.19 22.73
C LEU A 181 -3.29 13.13 21.26
N LEU A 182 -4.19 12.82 20.30
CA LEU A 182 -3.86 12.85 18.88
C LEU A 182 -4.07 14.23 18.26
N SER A 183 -3.04 14.70 17.55
CA SER A 183 -3.05 15.96 16.80
C SER A 183 -3.56 15.80 15.35
N GLN A 184 -3.41 14.63 14.73
CA GLN A 184 -3.64 14.44 13.29
C GLN A 184 -4.93 13.71 12.96
N ARG A 185 -5.95 14.43 12.47
CA ARG A 185 -7.15 13.82 11.87
C ARG A 185 -6.84 13.21 10.50
N THR A 186 -7.44 12.06 10.20
CA THR A 186 -7.41 11.47 8.85
C THR A 186 -8.20 12.36 7.88
N LYS A 187 -7.60 12.69 6.73
CA LYS A 187 -8.22 13.51 5.69
C LYS A 187 -8.61 12.64 4.50
N LEU A 188 -9.54 13.13 3.66
CA LEU A 188 -9.91 12.46 2.40
C LEU A 188 -8.69 12.22 1.49
N ARG A 189 -7.71 13.13 1.51
CA ARG A 189 -6.43 12.98 0.81
C ARG A 189 -5.67 11.71 1.23
N ASP A 190 -5.75 11.32 2.50
CA ASP A 190 -5.07 10.12 3.00
C ASP A 190 -5.74 8.84 2.48
N PHE A 191 -7.06 8.88 2.26
CA PHE A 191 -7.80 7.79 1.62
C PHE A 191 -7.39 7.64 0.14
N PHE A 192 -7.34 8.73 -0.63
CA PHE A 192 -6.86 8.69 -2.02
C PHE A 192 -5.39 8.24 -2.12
N LYS A 193 -4.58 8.56 -1.12
CA LYS A 193 -3.20 8.07 -0.99
C LYS A 193 -3.16 6.57 -0.68
N LEU A 194 -4.06 6.07 0.17
CA LEU A 194 -4.19 4.66 0.53
C LEU A 194 -4.54 3.79 -0.68
N ILE A 195 -5.57 4.19 -1.45
CA ILE A 195 -5.95 3.46 -2.68
C ILE A 195 -4.98 3.73 -3.85
N ARG A 196 -3.99 4.60 -3.66
CA ARG A 196 -3.01 5.02 -4.68
C ARG A 196 -3.66 5.51 -5.98
N LEU A 197 -4.60 6.45 -5.88
CA LEU A 197 -5.34 7.00 -7.03
C LEU A 197 -4.44 7.42 -8.21
N HIS A 198 -3.26 8.00 -7.91
CA HIS A 198 -2.26 8.37 -8.92
C HIS A 198 -1.76 7.20 -9.79
N GLN A 199 -1.86 5.94 -9.35
CA GLN A 199 -1.47 4.75 -10.11
C GLN A 199 -2.54 4.33 -11.13
N TRP A 200 -3.77 4.86 -11.03
CA TRP A 200 -4.86 4.51 -11.94
C TRP A 200 -4.59 4.98 -13.38
N ILE A 201 -3.69 5.95 -13.55
CA ILE A 201 -3.21 6.39 -14.86
C ILE A 201 -2.70 5.22 -15.73
N LYS A 202 -2.13 4.18 -15.12
CA LYS A 202 -1.67 2.98 -15.84
C LYS A 202 -2.80 2.18 -16.45
N ASN A 203 -3.98 2.26 -15.85
CA ASN A 203 -5.16 1.56 -16.34
C ASN A 203 -5.81 2.29 -17.52
N LEU A 204 -5.35 3.49 -17.89
CA LEU A 204 -5.75 4.12 -19.15
C LEU A 204 -5.43 3.25 -20.38
N LEU A 205 -4.45 2.34 -20.27
CA LEU A 205 -4.14 1.35 -21.30
C LEU A 205 -5.32 0.44 -21.66
N ILE A 206 -6.33 0.31 -20.79
CA ILE A 206 -7.57 -0.46 -21.05
C ILE A 206 -8.39 0.20 -22.18
N PHE A 207 -8.27 1.52 -22.37
CA PHE A 207 -8.95 2.21 -23.46
C PHE A 207 -8.22 2.10 -24.80
N LEU A 208 -6.98 1.61 -24.82
CA LEU A 208 -6.16 1.62 -26.03
C LEU A 208 -6.75 0.80 -27.19
N PRO A 209 -7.35 -0.40 -26.98
CA PRO A 209 -8.00 -1.15 -28.05
C PRO A 209 -9.14 -0.38 -28.71
N LEU A 210 -9.98 0.29 -27.91
CA LEU A 210 -11.07 1.14 -28.39
C LEU A 210 -10.56 2.32 -29.21
N LEU A 211 -9.53 3.01 -28.70
CA LEU A 211 -8.93 4.18 -29.34
C LEU A 211 -8.29 3.84 -30.68
N LEU A 212 -7.50 2.77 -30.74
CA LEU A 212 -6.79 2.37 -31.97
C LEU A 212 -7.69 1.74 -33.03
N ALA A 213 -8.85 1.20 -32.62
CA ALA A 213 -9.85 0.70 -33.56
C ALA A 213 -10.81 1.80 -34.07
N HIS A 214 -10.66 3.04 -33.59
CA HIS A 214 -11.51 4.18 -33.93
C HIS A 214 -13.02 3.94 -33.68
N GLN A 215 -13.39 3.05 -32.77
CA GLN A 215 -14.79 2.70 -32.50
C GLN A 215 -15.45 3.62 -31.47
N PHE A 216 -15.32 4.93 -31.65
CA PHE A 216 -15.84 5.94 -30.71
C PHE A 216 -17.37 6.08 -30.72
N GLU A 217 -18.06 5.45 -31.68
CA GLU A 217 -19.52 5.46 -31.77
C GLU A 217 -20.17 4.25 -31.08
N ASN A 218 -19.38 3.23 -30.73
CA ASN A 218 -19.87 2.03 -30.08
C ASN A 218 -20.08 2.28 -28.57
N LEU A 219 -21.29 2.73 -28.21
CA LEU A 219 -21.67 3.04 -26.84
C LEU A 219 -21.47 1.87 -25.87
N VAL A 220 -21.70 0.63 -26.32
CA VAL A 220 -21.50 -0.57 -25.50
C VAL A 220 -20.01 -0.77 -25.20
N ALA A 221 -19.15 -0.64 -26.21
CA ALA A 221 -17.71 -0.75 -26.03
C ALA A 221 -17.16 0.38 -25.13
N ILE A 222 -17.68 1.61 -25.27
CA ILE A 222 -17.33 2.72 -24.37
C ILE A 222 -17.73 2.40 -22.93
N GLN A 223 -18.98 2.01 -22.69
CA GLN A 223 -19.46 1.66 -21.36
C GLN A 223 -18.62 0.53 -20.74
N ASN A 224 -18.37 -0.54 -21.48
CA ASN A 224 -17.55 -1.66 -21.01
C ASN A 224 -16.11 -1.26 -20.73
N SER A 225 -15.50 -0.39 -21.54
CA SER A 225 -14.14 0.11 -21.30
C SER A 225 -14.04 0.96 -20.03
N ILE A 226 -15.06 1.78 -19.74
CA ILE A 226 -15.14 2.57 -18.50
C ILE A 226 -15.32 1.66 -17.29
N LEU A 227 -16.23 0.68 -17.36
CA LEU A 227 -16.42 -0.32 -16.30
C LEU A 227 -15.14 -1.12 -16.08
N ALA A 228 -14.47 -1.56 -17.14
CA ALA A 228 -13.20 -2.27 -17.08
C ALA A 228 -12.10 -1.43 -16.43
N PHE A 229 -12.02 -0.13 -16.74
CA PHE A 229 -11.09 0.80 -16.11
C PHE A 229 -11.29 0.85 -14.59
N PHE A 230 -12.52 0.99 -14.11
CA PHE A 230 -12.82 1.01 -12.67
C PHE A 230 -12.57 -0.36 -12.03
N ALA A 231 -13.00 -1.45 -12.66
CA ALA A 231 -12.77 -2.81 -12.19
C ALA A 231 -11.27 -3.07 -11.97
N PHE A 232 -10.44 -2.79 -12.98
CA PHE A 232 -9.00 -3.01 -12.91
C PHE A 232 -8.31 -2.04 -11.93
N SER A 233 -8.83 -0.82 -11.79
CA SER A 233 -8.36 0.16 -10.81
C SER A 233 -8.62 -0.28 -9.38
N PHE A 234 -9.80 -0.81 -9.09
CA PHE A 234 -10.12 -1.39 -7.79
C PHE A 234 -9.29 -2.64 -7.51
N LEU A 235 -9.07 -3.51 -8.51
CA LEU A 235 -8.21 -4.69 -8.40
C LEU A 235 -6.77 -4.29 -8.02
N ALA A 236 -6.19 -3.37 -8.77
CA ALA A 236 -4.82 -2.90 -8.54
C ALA A 236 -4.69 -2.20 -7.18
N SER A 237 -5.67 -1.37 -6.80
CA SER A 237 -5.69 -0.69 -5.50
C SER A 237 -5.76 -1.69 -4.34
N SER A 238 -6.58 -2.73 -4.46
CA SER A 238 -6.68 -3.81 -3.48
C SER A 238 -5.33 -4.52 -3.29
N LEU A 239 -4.70 -4.92 -4.39
CA LEU A 239 -3.38 -5.57 -4.37
C LEU A 239 -2.30 -4.66 -3.75
N TYR A 240 -2.33 -3.36 -4.05
CA TYR A 240 -1.42 -2.41 -3.43
C TYR A 240 -1.63 -2.25 -1.93
N ILE A 241 -2.89 -2.23 -1.46
CA ILE A 241 -3.20 -2.15 -0.03
C ILE A 241 -2.74 -3.41 0.69
N PHE A 242 -3.01 -4.60 0.15
CA PHE A 242 -2.53 -5.85 0.75
C PHE A 242 -1.01 -5.93 0.79
N ASN A 243 -0.32 -5.44 -0.25
CA ASN A 243 1.13 -5.35 -0.24
C ASN A 243 1.64 -4.37 0.84
N ASP A 244 1.00 -3.20 0.98
CA ASP A 244 1.34 -2.23 2.03
C ASP A 244 1.11 -2.76 3.45
N ILE A 245 0.17 -3.68 3.64
CA ILE A 245 -0.03 -4.40 4.90
C ILE A 245 1.13 -5.36 5.16
N VAL A 246 1.49 -6.19 4.17
CA VAL A 246 2.57 -7.21 4.31
C VAL A 246 3.95 -6.58 4.47
N ASP A 247 4.21 -5.47 3.79
CA ASP A 247 5.49 -4.76 3.82
C ASP A 247 5.51 -3.62 4.86
N CYS A 248 4.47 -3.45 5.69
CA CYS A 248 4.32 -2.35 6.64
C CYS A 248 5.56 -2.15 7.55
N GLU A 249 6.10 -3.21 8.13
CA GLU A 249 7.28 -3.16 9.00
C GLU A 249 8.54 -2.69 8.24
N ASN A 250 8.74 -3.18 7.02
CA ASN A 250 9.84 -2.76 6.17
C ASN A 250 9.67 -1.31 5.71
N ASP A 251 8.43 -0.91 5.41
CA ASP A 251 8.08 0.43 4.95
C ASP A 251 8.32 1.48 6.03
N ARG A 252 8.10 1.16 7.31
CA ARG A 252 8.39 2.06 8.46
C ARG A 252 9.86 2.47 8.52
N ASN A 253 10.76 1.54 8.21
CA ASN A 253 12.21 1.78 8.23
C ASN A 253 12.71 2.49 6.96
N HIS A 254 11.86 2.61 5.92
CA HIS A 254 12.25 3.17 4.63
C HIS A 254 12.01 4.69 4.55
N ARG A 255 12.98 5.45 4.03
CA ARG A 255 12.96 6.92 3.97
C ARG A 255 11.68 7.55 3.38
N LEU A 256 11.25 7.09 2.19
CA LEU A 256 10.01 7.56 1.56
C LEU A 256 8.77 6.71 1.90
N LYS A 257 8.90 5.37 1.88
CA LYS A 257 7.76 4.46 2.10
C LYS A 257 7.18 4.55 3.52
N ARG A 258 7.93 5.07 4.51
CA ARG A 258 7.41 5.40 5.85
C ARG A 258 6.25 6.39 5.83
N ASN A 259 6.13 7.19 4.76
CA ASN A 259 5.04 8.14 4.57
C ASN A 259 3.77 7.49 4.00
N ARG A 260 3.76 6.17 3.73
CA ARG A 260 2.55 5.43 3.34
C ARG A 260 1.54 5.46 4.49
N PRO A 261 0.22 5.57 4.21
CA PRO A 261 -0.77 5.75 5.27
C PRO A 261 -0.79 4.64 6.34
N ILE A 262 -0.58 3.38 5.94
CA ILE A 262 -0.52 2.24 6.88
C ILE A 262 0.78 2.26 7.70
N ALA A 263 1.93 2.45 7.04
CA ALA A 263 3.23 2.52 7.72
C ALA A 263 3.30 3.68 8.73
N LYS A 264 2.69 4.83 8.39
CA LYS A 264 2.58 6.00 9.28
C LYS A 264 1.57 5.80 10.43
N GLY A 265 0.74 4.75 10.40
CA GLY A 265 -0.29 4.51 11.40
C GLY A 265 -1.51 5.43 11.28
N LEU A 266 -1.77 6.00 10.11
CA LEU A 266 -2.99 6.78 9.84
C LEU A 266 -4.21 5.87 9.66
N PHE A 267 -4.02 4.71 9.06
CA PHE A 267 -5.02 3.64 8.95
C PHE A 267 -4.53 2.41 9.69
N SER A 268 -5.42 1.79 10.46
CA SER A 268 -5.13 0.51 11.10
C SER A 268 -4.95 -0.60 10.06
N LEU A 269 -4.23 -1.66 10.44
CA LEU A 269 -4.07 -2.85 9.59
C LEU A 269 -5.43 -3.47 9.22
N TYR A 270 -6.39 -3.50 10.16
CA TYR A 270 -7.74 -3.98 9.91
C TYR A 270 -8.51 -3.10 8.94
N THR A 271 -8.47 -1.77 9.12
CA THR A 271 -9.14 -0.83 8.22
C THR A 271 -8.58 -0.96 6.81
N GLY A 272 -7.26 -1.05 6.66
CA GLY A 272 -6.61 -1.32 5.38
C GLY A 272 -7.09 -2.63 4.76
N PHE A 273 -7.12 -3.72 5.54
CA PHE A 273 -7.56 -5.04 5.06
C PHE A 273 -9.01 -5.02 4.54
N PHE A 274 -9.94 -4.43 5.30
CA PHE A 274 -11.35 -4.38 4.88
C PHE A 274 -11.58 -3.45 3.68
N ILE A 275 -10.87 -2.32 3.58
CA ILE A 275 -10.92 -1.47 2.38
C ILE A 275 -10.37 -2.24 1.17
N GLY A 276 -9.23 -2.91 1.31
CA GLY A 276 -8.65 -3.74 0.25
C GLY A 276 -9.59 -4.86 -0.18
N LEU A 277 -10.23 -5.54 0.76
CA LEU A 277 -11.21 -6.60 0.48
C LEU A 277 -12.47 -6.07 -0.21
N GLY A 278 -13.00 -4.92 0.24
CA GLY A 278 -14.15 -4.27 -0.39
C GLY A 278 -13.87 -3.89 -1.85
N LEU A 279 -12.68 -3.35 -2.13
CA LEU A 279 -12.24 -3.03 -3.49
C LEU A 279 -12.06 -4.28 -4.35
N LEU A 280 -11.54 -5.38 -3.79
CA LEU A 280 -11.41 -6.65 -4.51
C LEU A 280 -12.77 -7.21 -4.91
N ILE A 281 -13.71 -7.28 -3.97
CA ILE A 281 -15.07 -7.77 -4.23
C ILE A 281 -15.75 -6.89 -5.27
N SER A 282 -15.67 -5.56 -5.13
CA SER A 282 -16.25 -4.61 -6.10
C SER A 282 -15.67 -4.81 -7.50
N SER A 283 -14.35 -5.02 -7.60
CA SER A 283 -13.67 -5.30 -8.86
C SER A 283 -14.19 -6.57 -9.54
N LEU A 284 -14.27 -7.68 -8.79
CA LEU A 284 -14.72 -8.97 -9.33
C LEU A 284 -16.20 -8.95 -9.70
N LEU A 285 -17.04 -8.22 -8.96
CA LEU A 285 -18.45 -8.01 -9.30
C LEU A 285 -18.59 -7.26 -10.62
N ILE A 286 -17.88 -6.15 -10.80
CA ILE A 286 -17.90 -5.40 -12.07
C ILE A 286 -17.37 -6.28 -13.21
N ALA A 287 -16.28 -7.03 -12.97
CA ALA A 287 -15.71 -7.94 -13.96
C ALA A 287 -16.70 -9.03 -14.40
N PHE A 288 -17.48 -9.58 -13.47
CA PHE A 288 -18.51 -10.57 -13.76
C PHE A 288 -19.61 -10.01 -14.68
N PHE A 289 -20.02 -8.75 -14.49
CA PHE A 289 -21.00 -8.09 -15.36
C PHE A 289 -20.47 -7.76 -16.77
N ILE A 290 -19.16 -7.57 -16.93
CA ILE A 290 -18.54 -7.33 -18.24
C ILE A 290 -18.48 -8.64 -19.05
N GLY A 291 -18.06 -9.74 -18.42
CA GLY A 291 -18.03 -11.06 -19.06
C GLY A 291 -16.98 -12.01 -18.49
N VAL A 292 -17.15 -13.31 -18.78
CA VAL A 292 -16.30 -14.38 -18.24
C VAL A 292 -14.84 -14.24 -18.67
N ASN A 293 -14.57 -13.87 -19.93
CA ASN A 293 -13.21 -13.69 -20.41
C ASN A 293 -12.47 -12.59 -19.64
N PHE A 294 -13.13 -11.44 -19.42
CA PHE A 294 -12.54 -10.35 -18.65
C PHE A 294 -12.29 -10.77 -17.20
N LEU A 295 -13.22 -11.51 -16.59
CA LEU A 295 -13.05 -12.07 -15.24
C LEU A 295 -11.82 -13.00 -15.16
N ILE A 296 -11.61 -13.86 -16.17
CA ILE A 296 -10.42 -14.72 -16.26
C ILE A 296 -9.15 -13.87 -16.31
N VAL A 297 -9.13 -12.80 -17.09
CA VAL A 297 -7.98 -11.88 -17.15
C VAL A 297 -7.71 -11.22 -15.81
N CYS A 298 -8.75 -10.77 -15.09
CA CYS A 298 -8.62 -10.24 -13.73
C CYS A 298 -8.09 -11.28 -12.75
N ALA A 299 -8.58 -12.52 -12.80
CA ALA A 299 -8.11 -13.61 -11.95
C ALA A 299 -6.64 -13.96 -12.23
N PHE A 300 -6.26 -14.04 -13.52
CA PHE A 300 -4.88 -14.27 -13.93
C PHE A 300 -3.96 -13.14 -13.46
N TYR A 301 -4.37 -11.88 -13.63
CA TYR A 301 -3.64 -10.72 -13.14
C TYR A 301 -3.44 -10.77 -11.61
N LEU A 302 -4.48 -11.15 -10.85
CA LEU A 302 -4.42 -11.31 -9.41
C LEU A 302 -3.42 -12.40 -8.99
N VAL A 303 -3.49 -13.58 -9.60
CA VAL A 303 -2.57 -14.71 -9.33
C VAL A 303 -1.13 -14.31 -9.61
N LEU A 304 -0.87 -13.69 -10.76
CA LEU A 304 0.48 -13.20 -11.09
C LEU A 304 0.99 -12.14 -10.10
N ASN A 305 0.14 -11.23 -9.62
CA ASN A 305 0.54 -10.23 -8.63
C ASN A 305 0.86 -10.83 -7.26
N ILE A 306 0.14 -11.89 -6.86
CA ILE A 306 0.45 -12.66 -5.66
C ILE A 306 1.81 -13.34 -5.85
N ILE A 307 2.00 -14.05 -6.97
CA ILE A 307 3.26 -14.74 -7.28
C ILE A 307 4.44 -13.75 -7.29
N TYR A 308 4.25 -12.58 -7.89
CA TYR A 308 5.22 -11.50 -7.92
C TYR A 308 5.61 -11.04 -6.52
N SER A 309 4.60 -10.72 -5.69
CA SER A 309 4.81 -10.15 -4.36
C SER A 309 5.52 -11.09 -3.39
N PHE A 310 5.31 -12.40 -3.50
CA PHE A 310 5.89 -13.39 -2.58
C PHE A 310 7.21 -13.99 -3.09
N TRP A 311 7.30 -14.35 -4.38
CA TRP A 311 8.45 -15.11 -4.92
C TRP A 311 9.26 -14.32 -5.94
N VAL A 312 8.64 -13.84 -7.02
CA VAL A 312 9.40 -13.36 -8.20
C VAL A 312 10.14 -12.06 -7.94
N LYS A 313 9.68 -11.21 -7.01
CA LYS A 313 10.37 -9.94 -6.67
C LYS A 313 11.83 -10.11 -6.21
N GLN A 314 12.24 -11.34 -5.87
CA GLN A 314 13.59 -11.67 -5.40
C GLN A 314 14.48 -12.25 -6.52
N ILE A 315 13.91 -12.63 -7.67
CA ILE A 315 14.63 -13.24 -8.78
C ILE A 315 15.00 -12.15 -9.78
N ALA A 316 16.29 -12.00 -10.03
CA ALA A 316 16.78 -10.98 -10.93
C ALA A 316 16.27 -11.18 -12.37
N VAL A 317 15.93 -10.06 -13.05
CA VAL A 317 15.54 -10.01 -14.48
C VAL A 317 14.12 -10.52 -14.74
N VAL A 318 13.72 -11.64 -14.13
CA VAL A 318 12.36 -12.19 -14.24
C VAL A 318 11.31 -11.19 -13.75
N ASP A 319 11.66 -10.41 -12.72
CA ASP A 319 10.83 -9.33 -12.20
C ASP A 319 10.49 -8.27 -13.27
N ILE A 320 11.43 -7.94 -14.16
CA ILE A 320 11.23 -6.92 -15.21
C ILE A 320 10.29 -7.43 -16.30
N PHE A 321 10.44 -8.68 -16.73
CA PHE A 321 9.52 -9.30 -17.67
C PHE A 321 8.11 -9.42 -17.10
N LEU A 322 7.98 -9.71 -15.80
CA LEU A 322 6.68 -9.76 -15.16
C LEU A 322 6.06 -8.36 -15.00
N LEU A 323 6.87 -7.34 -14.72
CA LEU A 323 6.44 -5.94 -14.69
C LEU A 323 5.94 -5.46 -16.06
N SER A 324 6.62 -5.80 -17.15
CA SER A 324 6.16 -5.46 -18.50
C SER A 324 4.87 -6.23 -18.86
N LEU A 325 4.80 -7.52 -18.50
CA LEU A 325 3.61 -8.34 -18.69
C LEU A 325 2.38 -7.74 -17.99
N PHE A 326 2.53 -7.15 -16.80
CA PHE A 326 1.40 -6.47 -16.14
C PHE A 326 0.83 -5.30 -16.95
N TYR A 327 1.64 -4.57 -17.73
CA TYR A 327 1.13 -3.53 -18.62
C TYR A 327 0.41 -4.13 -19.83
N VAL A 328 0.98 -5.19 -20.42
CA VAL A 328 0.36 -5.91 -21.55
C VAL A 328 -1.00 -6.51 -21.15
N ILE A 329 -1.11 -7.08 -19.94
CA ILE A 329 -2.38 -7.64 -19.44
C ILE A 329 -3.47 -6.57 -19.34
N ARG A 330 -3.15 -5.30 -19.01
CA ARG A 330 -4.15 -4.22 -18.98
C ARG A 330 -4.71 -3.93 -20.36
N LEU A 331 -3.82 -3.88 -21.33
CA LEU A 331 -4.17 -3.68 -22.73
C LEU A 331 -5.04 -4.85 -23.24
N TYR A 332 -4.66 -6.10 -22.91
CA TYR A 332 -5.45 -7.29 -23.21
C TYR A 332 -6.82 -7.29 -22.50
N ALA A 333 -6.89 -6.84 -21.25
CA ALA A 333 -8.15 -6.70 -20.51
C ALA A 333 -9.10 -5.71 -21.20
N GLY A 334 -8.58 -4.63 -21.79
CA GLY A 334 -9.35 -3.71 -22.61
C GLY A 334 -9.98 -4.37 -23.84
N SER A 335 -9.24 -5.26 -24.50
CA SER A 335 -9.72 -6.02 -25.65
C SER A 335 -10.84 -6.97 -25.27
N GLU A 336 -10.68 -7.75 -24.19
CA GLU A 336 -11.74 -8.64 -23.72
C GLU A 336 -12.99 -7.87 -23.25
N ALA A 337 -12.83 -6.70 -22.64
CA ALA A 337 -13.97 -5.88 -22.21
C ALA A 337 -14.74 -5.29 -23.39
N THR A 338 -14.03 -4.85 -24.44
CA THR A 338 -14.63 -4.19 -25.60
C THR A 338 -14.98 -5.15 -26.73
N SER A 339 -14.53 -6.41 -26.65
CA SER A 339 -14.57 -7.39 -27.76
C SER A 339 -13.84 -6.92 -29.03
N ILE A 340 -12.88 -6.00 -28.89
CA ILE A 340 -12.09 -5.46 -30.00
C ILE A 340 -10.73 -6.18 -30.03
N PRO A 341 -10.46 -7.01 -31.05
CA PRO A 341 -9.23 -7.81 -31.08
C PRO A 341 -7.99 -6.94 -31.31
N ILE A 342 -6.96 -7.22 -30.53
CA ILE A 342 -5.66 -6.55 -30.64
C ILE A 342 -4.82 -7.22 -31.72
N SER A 343 -4.14 -6.42 -32.55
CA SER A 343 -3.17 -6.96 -33.50
C SER A 343 -1.95 -7.52 -32.78
N ASN A 344 -1.41 -8.64 -33.27
CA ASN A 344 -0.16 -9.23 -32.79
C ASN A 344 1.00 -8.23 -32.80
N TRP A 345 1.04 -7.33 -33.79
CA TRP A 345 2.01 -6.24 -33.88
C TRP A 345 1.95 -5.28 -32.69
N LEU A 346 0.74 -4.83 -32.31
CA LEU A 346 0.55 -3.97 -31.13
C LEU A 346 0.97 -4.67 -29.83
N LEU A 347 0.69 -5.97 -29.70
CA LEU A 347 1.13 -6.75 -28.53
C LEU A 347 2.66 -6.82 -28.46
N ALA A 348 3.33 -7.12 -29.58
CA ALA A 348 4.78 -7.16 -29.66
C ALA A 348 5.42 -5.79 -29.36
N PHE A 349 4.88 -4.72 -29.97
CA PHE A 349 5.28 -3.34 -29.68
C PHE A 349 5.17 -3.03 -28.18
N SER A 350 3.99 -3.28 -27.61
CA SER A 350 3.69 -3.02 -26.21
C SER A 350 4.64 -3.77 -25.28
N MET A 351 4.94 -5.03 -25.60
CA MET A 351 5.86 -5.85 -24.81
C MET A 351 7.24 -5.20 -24.70
N PHE A 352 7.86 -4.80 -25.83
CA PHE A 352 9.18 -4.16 -25.82
C PHE A 352 9.14 -2.74 -25.22
N PHE A 353 8.09 -1.98 -25.51
CA PHE A 353 7.88 -0.63 -24.96
C PHE A 353 7.81 -0.68 -23.42
N PHE A 354 6.95 -1.56 -22.87
CA PHE A 354 6.81 -1.71 -21.42
C PHE A 354 8.01 -2.40 -20.77
N LEU A 355 8.74 -3.26 -21.50
CA LEU A 355 9.99 -3.83 -21.02
C LEU A 355 11.07 -2.74 -20.84
N SER A 356 11.15 -1.80 -21.78
CA SER A 356 12.02 -0.61 -21.64
C SER A 356 11.63 0.20 -20.39
N LEU A 357 10.36 0.56 -20.22
CA LEU A 357 9.91 1.34 -19.06
C LEU A 357 10.08 0.61 -17.72
N ALA A 358 9.84 -0.71 -17.69
CA ALA A 358 10.08 -1.53 -16.51
C ALA A 358 11.56 -1.59 -16.15
N THR A 359 12.44 -1.70 -17.15
CA THR A 359 13.89 -1.66 -16.97
C THR A 359 14.36 -0.29 -16.49
N PHE A 360 13.82 0.80 -17.03
CA PHE A 360 14.08 2.17 -16.59
C PHE A 360 13.78 2.34 -15.09
N LYS A 361 12.64 1.80 -14.64
CA LYS A 361 12.25 1.84 -13.23
C LYS A 361 13.24 1.07 -12.36
N ARG A 362 13.60 -0.16 -12.76
CA ARG A 362 14.57 -0.98 -12.01
C ARG A 362 15.95 -0.33 -11.96
N TYR A 363 16.43 0.23 -13.06
CA TYR A 363 17.68 0.98 -13.14
C TYR A 363 17.69 2.15 -12.14
N SER A 364 16.62 2.94 -12.13
CA SER A 364 16.48 4.11 -11.25
C SER A 364 16.46 3.71 -9.76
N ASP A 365 15.71 2.65 -9.42
CA ASP A 365 15.63 2.11 -8.05
C ASP A 365 17.00 1.59 -7.57
N LEU A 366 17.74 0.86 -8.42
CA LEU A 366 19.06 0.32 -8.10
C LEU A 366 20.10 1.43 -7.92
N LYS A 367 20.11 2.41 -8.82
CA LYS A 367 21.05 3.54 -8.76
C LYS A 367 20.87 4.32 -7.47
N LEU A 368 19.62 4.61 -7.08
CA LEU A 368 19.32 5.26 -5.80
C LEU A 368 19.81 4.43 -4.62
N SER A 369 19.57 3.10 -4.64
CA SER A 369 20.02 2.19 -3.59
C SER A 369 21.54 2.22 -3.41
N PHE A 370 22.30 2.14 -4.50
CA PHE A 370 23.77 2.19 -4.46
C PHE A 370 24.34 3.54 -4.01
N THR A 371 23.68 4.66 -4.36
CA THR A 371 24.11 5.98 -3.87
C THR A 371 23.91 6.16 -2.37
N GLN A 372 23.05 5.36 -1.74
CA GLN A 372 22.68 5.50 -0.34
C GLN A 372 23.40 4.52 0.60
N ASN A 373 24.29 3.65 0.11
CA ASN A 373 24.92 2.55 0.87
C ASN A 373 23.92 1.69 1.66
N ASN A 374 22.65 1.70 1.26
CA ASN A 374 21.67 0.76 1.77
C ASN A 374 21.97 -0.56 1.07
N ASN A 375 22.70 -1.45 1.75
CA ASN A 375 22.77 -2.87 1.41
C ASN A 375 21.37 -3.47 1.60
N LEU A 376 20.47 -3.14 0.67
CA LEU A 376 19.26 -3.92 0.47
C LEU A 376 19.73 -5.32 0.09
N ASN A 377 19.07 -6.34 0.66
CA ASN A 377 19.19 -7.76 0.29
C ASN A 377 18.79 -7.94 -1.18
N SER A 378 19.61 -7.40 -2.08
CA SER A 378 19.36 -7.21 -3.49
C SER A 378 20.40 -8.04 -4.22
N PRO A 379 20.01 -8.94 -5.14
CA PRO A 379 20.94 -9.82 -5.84
C PRO A 379 21.85 -9.09 -6.85
N TYR A 380 21.86 -7.76 -6.85
CA TYR A 380 22.47 -6.93 -7.88
C TYR A 380 23.73 -6.21 -7.38
N SER A 381 24.77 -6.24 -8.20
CA SER A 381 26.00 -5.46 -8.03
C SER A 381 25.91 -4.11 -8.76
N ARG A 382 26.87 -3.20 -8.52
CA ARG A 382 26.96 -1.93 -9.27
C ARG A 382 27.10 -2.15 -10.78
N ASP A 383 27.76 -3.24 -11.19
CA ASP A 383 27.92 -3.61 -12.61
C ASP A 383 26.58 -3.93 -13.30
N SER A 384 25.56 -4.31 -12.52
CA SER A 384 24.22 -4.56 -13.04
C SER A 384 23.56 -3.31 -13.62
N LEU A 385 24.01 -2.10 -13.25
CA LEU A 385 23.45 -0.85 -13.79
C LEU A 385 23.67 -0.71 -15.29
N ASN A 386 24.87 -1.04 -15.78
CA ASN A 386 25.18 -0.97 -17.21
C ASN A 386 24.37 -1.99 -17.99
N PHE A 387 24.22 -3.20 -17.45
CA PHE A 387 23.35 -4.23 -18.03
C PHE A 387 21.91 -3.71 -18.22
N PHE A 388 21.30 -3.15 -17.17
CA PHE A 388 19.92 -2.64 -17.27
C PHE A 388 19.80 -1.43 -18.19
N GLN A 389 20.79 -0.54 -18.21
CA GLN A 389 20.79 0.59 -19.14
C GLN A 389 20.81 0.12 -20.60
N THR A 390 21.74 -0.76 -20.96
CA THR A 390 21.83 -1.30 -22.32
C THR A 390 20.58 -2.10 -22.68
N PHE A 391 20.11 -2.97 -21.78
CA PHE A 391 18.93 -3.79 -22.01
C PHE A 391 17.67 -2.94 -22.28
N GLY A 392 17.48 -1.87 -21.50
CA GLY A 392 16.33 -0.99 -21.65
C GLY A 392 16.38 -0.10 -22.89
N ILE A 393 17.57 0.41 -23.25
CA ILE A 393 17.76 1.16 -24.50
C ILE A 393 17.51 0.25 -25.72
N SER A 394 18.09 -0.95 -25.74
CA SER A 394 17.86 -1.93 -26.81
C SER A 394 16.38 -2.31 -26.95
N SER A 395 15.67 -2.49 -25.83
CA SER A 395 14.22 -2.72 -25.83
C SER A 395 13.44 -1.54 -26.42
N SER A 396 13.91 -0.30 -26.21
CA SER A 396 13.30 0.90 -26.80
C SER A 396 13.43 0.89 -28.33
N PHE A 397 14.62 0.63 -28.86
CA PHE A 397 14.84 0.51 -30.30
C PHE A 397 14.01 -0.62 -30.91
N ALA A 398 13.97 -1.79 -30.26
CA ALA A 398 13.14 -2.91 -30.70
C ALA A 398 11.65 -2.52 -30.78
N SER A 399 11.13 -1.79 -29.78
CA SER A 399 9.75 -1.30 -29.82
C SER A 399 9.48 -0.40 -31.04
N VAL A 400 10.37 0.55 -31.33
CA VAL A 400 10.21 1.45 -32.48
C VAL A 400 10.30 0.69 -33.80
N ILE A 401 11.20 -0.28 -33.93
CA ILE A 401 11.29 -1.12 -35.14
C ILE A 401 9.99 -1.89 -35.35
N VAL A 402 9.43 -2.51 -34.30
CA VAL A 402 8.14 -3.21 -34.38
C VAL A 402 7.00 -2.26 -34.74
N PHE A 403 7.03 -1.03 -34.24
CA PHE A 403 6.06 0.00 -34.60
C PHE A 403 6.16 0.40 -36.09
N ILE A 404 7.38 0.53 -36.63
CA ILE A 404 7.60 0.77 -38.06
C ILE A 404 7.07 -0.40 -38.91
N LEU A 405 7.29 -1.64 -38.47
CA LEU A 405 6.72 -2.82 -39.15
C LEU A 405 5.19 -2.81 -39.11
N TYR A 406 4.59 -2.38 -37.99
CA TYR A 406 3.15 -2.22 -37.87
C TYR A 406 2.58 -1.18 -38.83
N ILE A 407 3.23 -0.01 -38.96
CA ILE A 407 2.83 1.07 -39.87
C ILE A 407 2.75 0.56 -41.32
N ASN A 408 3.62 -0.35 -41.71
CA ASN A 408 3.65 -0.94 -43.06
C ASN A 408 2.70 -2.14 -43.24
N SER A 409 1.81 -2.42 -42.28
CA SER A 409 0.85 -3.53 -42.38
C SER A 409 -0.45 -3.13 -43.09
N GLU A 410 -1.08 -4.09 -43.77
CA GLU A 410 -2.37 -3.88 -44.47
C GLU A 410 -3.47 -3.31 -43.55
N LYS A 411 -3.43 -3.63 -42.25
CA LYS A 411 -4.39 -3.13 -41.27
C LYS A 411 -4.26 -1.62 -41.03
N VAL A 412 -3.06 -1.05 -41.17
CA VAL A 412 -2.86 0.40 -41.03
C VAL A 412 -3.33 1.11 -42.29
N PHE A 413 -3.07 0.56 -43.47
CA PHE A 413 -3.56 1.11 -44.73
C PHE A 413 -5.09 1.13 -44.84
N SER A 414 -5.80 0.26 -44.12
CA SER A 414 -7.28 0.29 -44.08
C SER A 414 -7.87 1.22 -43.02
N LEU A 415 -7.12 1.54 -41.96
CA LEU A 415 -7.60 2.36 -40.85
C LEU A 415 -7.26 3.86 -40.98
N TYR A 416 -6.21 4.20 -41.71
CA TYR A 416 -5.69 5.57 -41.82
C TYR A 416 -5.69 6.04 -43.28
N LYS A 417 -6.16 7.27 -43.52
CA LYS A 417 -6.16 7.88 -44.86
C LYS A 417 -4.77 8.24 -45.34
N HIS A 418 -3.92 8.72 -44.43
CA HIS A 418 -2.54 9.11 -44.72
C HIS A 418 -1.54 8.44 -43.76
N PRO A 419 -1.25 7.13 -43.94
CA PRO A 419 -0.33 6.38 -43.07
C PRO A 419 1.10 6.91 -43.02
N SER A 420 1.53 7.69 -44.04
CA SER A 420 2.88 8.26 -44.11
C SER A 420 3.21 9.18 -42.92
N PHE A 421 2.21 9.86 -42.34
CA PHE A 421 2.40 10.68 -41.15
C PHE A 421 2.85 9.87 -39.93
N LEU A 422 2.47 8.59 -39.82
CA LEU A 422 2.86 7.73 -38.70
C LEU A 422 4.37 7.43 -38.65
N TRP A 423 5.11 7.63 -39.76
CA TRP A 423 6.57 7.56 -39.74
C TRP A 423 7.19 8.65 -38.87
N LEU A 424 6.57 9.83 -38.84
CA LEU A 424 6.99 10.90 -37.95
C LEU A 424 6.73 10.52 -36.48
N ASP A 425 5.61 9.84 -36.19
CA ASP A 425 5.34 9.29 -34.85
C ASP A 425 6.39 8.28 -34.41
N ALA A 426 6.85 7.41 -35.32
CA ALA A 426 7.92 6.46 -34.99
C ALA A 426 9.22 7.17 -34.59
N PHE A 427 9.57 8.26 -35.29
CA PHE A 427 10.73 9.09 -34.96
C PHE A 427 10.54 9.84 -33.63
N LEU A 428 9.38 10.46 -33.42
CA LEU A 428 9.06 11.18 -32.17
C LEU A 428 9.05 10.25 -30.96
N LEU A 429 8.52 9.04 -31.11
CA LEU A 429 8.52 8.01 -30.08
C LEU A 429 9.94 7.59 -29.69
N LEU A 430 10.83 7.41 -30.68
CA LEU A 430 12.24 7.12 -30.42
C LEU A 430 12.89 8.26 -29.64
N LEU A 431 12.64 9.51 -30.04
CA LEU A 431 13.17 10.69 -29.35
C LEU A 431 12.65 10.76 -27.91
N TRP A 432 11.35 10.53 -27.68
CA TRP A 432 10.74 10.47 -26.36
C TRP A 432 11.42 9.41 -25.47
N MET A 433 11.67 8.22 -26.01
CA MET A 433 12.38 7.14 -25.30
C MET A 433 13.81 7.53 -24.92
N MET A 434 14.55 8.14 -25.85
CA MET A 434 15.93 8.57 -25.57
C MET A 434 15.99 9.69 -24.53
N VAL A 435 15.04 10.63 -24.54
CA VAL A 435 14.93 11.67 -23.52
C VAL A 435 14.67 11.05 -22.15
N ILE A 436 13.77 10.07 -22.03
CA ILE A 436 13.51 9.37 -20.76
C ILE A 436 14.78 8.66 -20.26
N TRP A 437 15.47 7.89 -21.12
CA TRP A 437 16.68 7.19 -20.71
C TRP A 437 17.82 8.14 -20.31
N ASN A 438 17.95 9.28 -20.99
CA ASN A 438 18.89 10.35 -20.62
C ASN A 438 18.54 11.00 -19.26
N LEU A 439 17.25 11.10 -18.92
CA LEU A 439 16.83 11.57 -17.59
C LEU A 439 17.17 10.55 -16.50
N ALA A 440 17.07 9.24 -16.78
CA ALA A 440 17.48 8.19 -15.84
C ALA A 440 18.95 8.31 -15.44
N THR A 441 19.83 8.61 -16.39
CA THR A 441 21.28 8.74 -16.15
C THR A 441 21.63 10.00 -15.37
N LYS A 442 20.85 11.07 -15.48
CA LYS A 442 21.13 12.36 -14.81
C LYS A 442 20.48 12.52 -13.45
N SER A 443 19.37 11.84 -13.20
CA SER A 443 18.49 12.20 -12.09
C SER A 443 18.72 11.39 -10.81
N LYS A 444 18.49 12.04 -9.65
CA LYS A 444 18.27 11.40 -8.33
C LYS A 444 16.78 11.11 -8.12
N VAL A 445 16.06 10.79 -9.18
CA VAL A 445 14.60 10.89 -9.19
C VAL A 445 13.95 9.52 -8.99
N GLU A 446 13.25 9.40 -7.87
CA GLU A 446 12.44 8.23 -7.48
C GLU A 446 11.03 8.38 -8.07
N TYR A 447 10.88 8.39 -9.40
CA TYR A 447 9.57 8.45 -10.04
C TYR A 447 9.32 7.27 -10.98
N ASP A 448 8.05 6.86 -10.99
CA ASP A 448 7.47 5.99 -12.01
C ASP A 448 7.67 6.65 -13.40
N PRO A 449 8.13 5.92 -14.43
CA PRO A 449 8.36 6.49 -15.77
C PRO A 449 7.16 7.27 -16.32
N ILE A 450 5.95 6.79 -16.06
CA ILE A 450 4.70 7.44 -16.51
C ILE A 450 4.49 8.78 -15.78
N LEU A 451 4.89 8.88 -14.51
CA LEU A 451 4.81 10.15 -13.78
C LEU A 451 5.87 11.15 -14.26
N VAL A 452 7.05 10.66 -14.67
CA VAL A 452 8.10 11.49 -15.28
C VAL A 452 7.60 12.08 -16.59
N SER A 453 6.94 11.28 -17.42
CA SER A 453 6.45 11.74 -18.73
C SER A 453 5.40 12.85 -18.57
N VAL A 454 4.45 12.69 -17.66
CA VAL A 454 3.40 13.70 -17.40
C VAL A 454 3.92 14.98 -16.74
N LYS A 455 5.00 14.91 -15.95
CA LYS A 455 5.52 16.08 -15.23
C LYS A 455 6.56 16.88 -16.02
N ASN A 456 7.20 16.27 -17.01
CA ASN A 456 8.25 16.92 -17.78
C ASN A 456 7.65 17.64 -19.00
N PRO A 457 7.75 18.98 -19.11
CA PRO A 457 7.11 19.73 -20.19
C PRO A 457 7.61 19.33 -21.57
N TYR A 458 8.87 18.90 -21.73
CA TYR A 458 9.41 18.46 -23.01
C TYR A 458 8.79 17.13 -23.45
N LEU A 459 8.59 16.19 -22.52
CA LEU A 459 7.96 14.90 -22.83
C LEU A 459 6.47 15.08 -23.15
N VAL A 460 5.77 15.94 -22.40
CA VAL A 460 4.38 16.31 -22.69
C VAL A 460 4.25 16.96 -24.06
N LEU A 461 5.16 17.88 -24.42
CA LEU A 461 5.16 18.50 -25.75
C LEU A 461 5.29 17.46 -26.86
N LEU A 462 6.22 16.49 -26.72
CA LEU A 462 6.37 15.40 -27.68
C LEU A 462 5.11 14.53 -27.76
N GLU A 463 4.48 14.21 -26.64
CA GLU A 463 3.21 13.47 -26.59
C GLU A 463 2.09 14.21 -27.33
N VAL A 464 1.97 15.52 -27.12
CA VAL A 464 0.99 16.36 -27.83
C VAL A 464 1.26 16.37 -29.34
N ILE A 465 2.51 16.51 -29.76
CA ILE A 465 2.87 16.47 -31.19
C ILE A 465 2.52 15.11 -31.79
N MET A 466 2.83 14.00 -31.11
CA MET A 466 2.47 12.65 -31.57
C MET A 466 0.95 12.49 -31.72
N ILE A 467 0.15 13.02 -30.78
CA ILE A 467 -1.31 12.99 -30.89
C ILE A 467 -1.80 13.78 -32.12
N VAL A 468 -1.22 14.95 -32.39
CA VAL A 468 -1.56 15.76 -33.55
C VAL A 468 -1.21 15.04 -34.85
N VAL A 469 -0.03 14.43 -34.94
CA VAL A 469 0.42 13.66 -36.11
C VAL A 469 -0.48 12.43 -36.33
N TRP A 470 -0.83 11.71 -35.26
CA TRP A 470 -1.77 10.59 -35.32
C TRP A 470 -3.15 11.03 -35.84
N LEU A 471 -3.68 12.16 -35.36
CA LEU A 471 -4.94 12.73 -35.85
C LEU A 471 -4.85 13.15 -37.33
N MET A 472 -3.71 13.71 -37.76
CA MET A 472 -3.47 14.01 -39.18
C MET A 472 -3.45 12.74 -40.04
N ALA A 473 -2.85 11.65 -39.57
CA ALA A 473 -2.86 10.37 -40.29
C ALA A 473 -4.28 9.79 -40.46
N PHE A 474 -5.16 10.05 -39.48
CA PHE A 474 -6.53 9.55 -39.46
C PHE A 474 -7.51 10.42 -40.26
N ALA A 475 -7.48 11.74 -40.07
CA ALA A 475 -8.55 12.64 -40.51
C ALA A 475 -8.30 13.28 -41.88
N LEU A 476 -7.06 13.71 -42.13
CA LEU A 476 -6.60 14.20 -43.43
C LEU A 476 -6.38 12.97 -44.31
#